data_AF-A0A9X3HSF5-F1
#
_entry.id   AF-A0A9X3HSF5-F1
#
_cell.length_a   1.000
_cell.length_b   1.000
_cell.length_c   1.000
_cell.angle_alpha   90.00
_cell.angle_beta   90.00
_cell.angle_gamma   90.00
#
_symmetry.space_group_name_H-M   'P 1'
#
loop_
_entity.id
_entity.type
_entity.pdbx_description
1 polymer ?
#
loop_
_entity_poly.entity_id
_entity_poly.type
_entity_poly.pdbx_seq_one_letter_code
_entity_poly.pdbx_strand_id
1 'polypeptide(L)'
;MDMKPKSFSEVSNGILDLSQHYTVLKFLSVISFLVFIPLSIKNFLINENALGTVLLLFEISLLFEVYANTTRKTFSLGHLIPVTLLIMSLILAIYIFGALATYWVFPIILSVVFLLPQTQALVVNTAIILGSSAAAIPNLEVSVIGRFVTAMFITAVVAHILVRGIRLLQSELRYLSTRDPLTGALNRHQLDTLLESARLASKPSKPVSPLLISTSLNRSMTNMDMTLGMK
;
A
#
# COMPACT_ATOMS: atom_id res chain seq x y z
N MET A 1 -4.66 25.69 24.92
CA MET A 1 -4.44 24.74 23.82
C MET A 1 -5.59 23.75 23.82
N ASP A 2 -6.65 24.07 23.08
CA ASP A 2 -7.84 23.21 22.97
C ASP A 2 -7.53 22.00 22.09
N MET A 3 -7.42 20.81 22.70
CA MET A 3 -7.46 19.55 21.97
C MET A 3 -8.91 19.27 21.55
N LYS A 4 -9.23 19.65 20.32
CA LYS A 4 -10.46 19.23 19.64
C LYS A 4 -10.46 17.69 19.59
N PRO A 5 -11.50 16.99 20.12
CA PRO A 5 -11.54 15.54 20.08
C PRO A 5 -11.62 15.09 18.61
N LYS A 6 -10.61 14.33 18.15
CA LYS A 6 -10.62 13.69 16.84
C LYS A 6 -11.89 12.86 16.70
N SER A 7 -12.65 13.05 15.64
CA SER A 7 -13.90 12.31 15.44
C SER A 7 -13.58 10.81 15.32
N PHE A 8 -14.47 9.97 15.83
CA PHE A 8 -14.36 8.51 15.71
C PHE A 8 -14.23 8.04 14.24
N SER A 9 -14.74 8.82 13.29
CA SER A 9 -14.57 8.59 11.85
C SER A 9 -13.14 8.83 11.34
N GLU A 10 -12.43 9.85 11.85
CA GLU A 10 -11.02 10.08 11.50
C GLU A 10 -10.10 9.01 12.09
N VAL A 11 -10.39 8.57 13.32
CA VAL A 11 -9.64 7.50 13.98
C VAL A 11 -9.88 6.14 13.31
N SER A 12 -11.13 5.83 12.94
CA SER A 12 -11.48 4.60 12.23
C SER A 12 -10.87 4.55 10.83
N ASN A 13 -10.91 5.66 10.07
CA ASN A 13 -10.28 5.75 8.75
C ASN A 13 -8.75 5.59 8.84
N GLY A 14 -8.11 6.20 9.84
CA GLY A 14 -6.66 6.06 10.05
C GLY A 14 -6.22 4.65 10.47
N ILE A 15 -7.01 3.95 11.30
CA ILE A 15 -6.69 2.58 11.75
C ILE A 15 -6.92 1.55 10.63
N LEU A 16 -7.91 1.78 9.76
CA LEU A 16 -8.29 0.84 8.69
C LEU A 16 -7.51 1.01 7.38
N ASP A 17 -6.87 2.17 7.14
CA ASP A 17 -5.94 2.37 6.01
C ASP A 17 -4.57 1.70 6.29
N LEU A 18 -4.15 1.67 7.56
CA LEU A 18 -2.93 0.99 8.00
C LEU A 18 -2.99 -0.54 7.81
N SER A 19 -4.16 -1.16 8.05
CA SER A 19 -4.31 -2.61 7.92
C SER A 19 -4.29 -3.10 6.46
N GLN A 20 -4.76 -2.27 5.52
CA GLN A 20 -4.71 -2.57 4.08
C GLN A 20 -3.28 -2.49 3.54
N HIS A 21 -2.53 -1.43 3.88
CA HIS A 21 -1.11 -1.31 3.51
C HIS A 21 -0.29 -2.51 3.99
N TYR A 22 -0.56 -2.97 5.21
CA TYR A 22 0.16 -4.10 5.80
C TYR A 22 -0.14 -5.44 5.11
N THR A 23 -1.38 -5.66 4.68
CA THR A 23 -1.75 -6.86 3.90
C THR A 23 -1.01 -6.89 2.56
N VAL A 24 -0.93 -5.75 1.88
CA VAL A 24 -0.20 -5.62 0.61
C VAL A 24 1.30 -5.81 0.82
N LEU A 25 1.89 -5.18 1.84
CA LEU A 25 3.30 -5.32 2.20
C LEU A 25 3.68 -6.79 2.47
N LYS A 26 2.85 -7.52 3.23
CA LYS A 26 3.05 -8.96 3.50
C LYS A 26 2.97 -9.80 2.24
N PHE A 27 1.95 -9.59 1.43
CA PHE A 27 1.77 -10.37 0.20
C PHE A 27 2.93 -10.14 -0.78
N LEU A 28 3.36 -8.88 -0.93
CA LEU A 28 4.50 -8.54 -1.77
C LEU A 28 5.82 -9.10 -1.21
N SER A 29 5.99 -9.12 0.11
CA SER A 29 7.15 -9.75 0.76
C SER A 29 7.23 -11.25 0.45
N VAL A 30 6.11 -11.98 0.55
CA VAL A 30 6.09 -13.42 0.24
C VAL A 30 6.43 -13.68 -1.23
N ILE A 31 5.90 -12.86 -2.15
CA ILE A 31 6.23 -12.96 -3.57
C ILE A 31 7.72 -12.64 -3.81
N SER A 32 8.22 -11.59 -3.17
CA SER A 32 9.63 -11.19 -3.26
C SER A 32 10.53 -12.34 -2.80
N PHE A 33 10.24 -12.96 -1.65
CA PHE A 33 10.96 -14.11 -1.14
C PHE A 33 10.99 -15.28 -2.16
N LEU A 34 9.83 -15.60 -2.74
CA LEU A 34 9.71 -16.69 -3.72
C LEU A 34 10.54 -16.45 -4.98
N VAL A 35 10.74 -15.18 -5.38
CA VAL A 35 11.48 -14.80 -6.58
C VAL A 35 12.98 -14.62 -6.28
N PHE A 36 13.32 -13.88 -5.23
CA PHE A 36 14.69 -13.46 -4.95
C PHE A 36 15.54 -14.55 -4.29
N ILE A 37 14.95 -15.49 -3.54
CA ILE A 37 15.72 -16.61 -2.96
C ILE A 37 16.29 -17.53 -4.05
N PRO A 38 15.49 -18.08 -5.00
CA PRO A 38 16.03 -18.89 -6.09
C PRO A 38 17.00 -18.09 -6.96
N LEU A 39 16.71 -16.80 -7.20
CA LEU A 39 17.58 -15.93 -7.96
C LEU A 39 18.93 -15.75 -7.25
N SER A 40 18.93 -15.51 -5.94
CA SER A 40 20.16 -15.41 -5.16
C SER A 40 20.97 -16.69 -5.20
N ILE A 41 20.33 -17.86 -5.05
CA ILE A 41 21.00 -19.17 -5.16
C ILE A 41 21.63 -19.31 -6.55
N LYS A 42 20.88 -18.99 -7.62
CA LYS A 42 21.39 -19.01 -8.99
C LYS A 42 22.62 -18.10 -9.14
N ASN A 43 22.63 -16.91 -8.54
CA ASN A 43 23.76 -15.99 -8.63
C ASN A 43 25.01 -16.51 -7.91
N PHE A 44 24.85 -17.20 -6.77
CA PHE A 44 25.97 -17.91 -6.13
C PHE A 44 26.51 -19.05 -7.00
N LEU A 45 25.65 -19.78 -7.72
CA LEU A 45 26.08 -20.83 -8.65
C LEU A 45 26.87 -20.27 -9.86
N ILE A 46 26.61 -19.02 -10.24
CA ILE A 46 27.31 -18.32 -11.33
C ILE A 46 28.63 -17.67 -10.82
N ASN A 47 28.98 -17.87 -9.55
CA ASN A 47 30.13 -17.25 -8.85
C ASN A 47 30.02 -15.73 -8.65
N GLU A 48 28.83 -15.15 -8.85
CA GLU A 48 28.55 -13.73 -8.63
C GLU A 48 28.14 -13.50 -7.17
N ASN A 49 29.10 -13.72 -6.27
CA ASN A 49 28.86 -13.71 -4.82
C ASN A 49 28.40 -12.34 -4.31
N ALA A 50 28.91 -11.25 -4.91
CA ALA A 50 28.52 -9.89 -4.51
C ALA A 50 27.02 -9.65 -4.70
N LEU A 51 26.49 -9.99 -5.87
CA LEU A 51 25.08 -9.80 -6.19
C LEU A 51 24.18 -10.73 -5.38
N GLY A 52 24.58 -11.99 -5.20
CA GLY A 52 23.88 -12.94 -4.32
C GLY A 52 23.78 -12.41 -2.89
N THR A 53 24.88 -11.91 -2.32
CA THR A 53 24.88 -11.36 -0.95
C THR A 53 23.98 -10.14 -0.81
N VAL A 54 24.01 -9.20 -1.75
CA VAL A 54 23.15 -8.00 -1.70
C VAL A 54 21.68 -8.38 -1.81
N LEU A 55 21.32 -9.35 -2.65
CA LEU A 55 19.93 -9.85 -2.75
C LEU A 55 19.45 -10.51 -1.46
N LEU A 56 20.28 -11.30 -0.78
CA LEU A 56 19.93 -11.86 0.52
C LEU A 56 19.78 -10.79 1.59
N LEU A 57 20.67 -9.81 1.64
CA LEU A 57 20.58 -8.70 2.59
C LEU A 57 19.31 -7.87 2.38
N PHE A 58 18.95 -7.62 1.11
CA PHE A 58 17.68 -7.00 0.75
C PHE A 58 16.50 -7.79 1.33
N GLU A 59 16.46 -9.11 1.11
CA GLU A 59 15.37 -9.96 1.58
C GLU A 59 15.27 -9.99 3.12
N ILE A 60 16.40 -10.13 3.81
CA ILE A 60 16.46 -10.07 5.28
C ILE A 60 15.97 -8.72 5.80
N SER A 61 16.40 -7.62 5.18
CA SER A 61 15.96 -6.27 5.56
C SER A 61 14.46 -6.08 5.35
N LEU A 62 13.90 -6.66 4.28
CA LEU A 62 12.48 -6.57 3.99
C LEU A 62 11.65 -7.40 4.99
N LEU A 63 12.11 -8.60 5.36
CA LEU A 63 11.49 -9.39 6.42
C LEU A 63 11.54 -8.69 7.78
N PHE A 64 12.67 -8.04 8.09
CA PHE A 64 12.82 -7.25 9.30
C PHE A 64 11.83 -6.07 9.34
N GLU A 65 11.64 -5.37 8.22
CA GLU A 65 10.65 -4.30 8.08
C GLU A 65 9.22 -4.81 8.36
N VAL A 66 8.85 -5.95 7.77
CA VAL A 66 7.54 -6.59 7.97
C VAL A 66 7.35 -6.99 9.44
N TYR A 67 8.39 -7.56 10.07
CA TYR A 67 8.36 -7.99 11.46
C TYR A 67 8.27 -6.81 12.44
N ALA A 68 9.05 -5.75 12.22
CA ALA A 68 9.04 -4.54 13.03
C ALA A 68 7.67 -3.85 12.99
N ASN A 69 7.07 -3.75 11.80
CA ASN A 69 5.74 -3.20 11.61
C ASN A 69 4.64 -4.05 12.26
N THR A 70 4.82 -5.38 12.29
CA THR A 70 3.90 -6.29 13.02
C THR A 70 3.91 -6.03 14.53
N THR A 71 5.09 -5.71 15.09
CA THR A 71 5.29 -5.52 16.54
C THR A 71 4.95 -4.09 17.00
N ARG A 72 4.37 -3.26 16.12
CA ARG A 72 4.06 -1.82 16.35
C ARG A 72 5.25 -0.97 16.82
N LYS A 73 6.48 -1.45 16.65
CA LYS A 73 7.69 -0.65 16.89
C LYS A 73 7.98 0.14 15.62
N THR A 74 7.32 1.29 15.47
CA THR A 74 7.47 2.13 14.28
C THR A 74 8.83 2.81 14.29
N PHE A 75 9.79 2.28 13.53
CA PHE A 75 10.99 3.01 13.16
C PHE A 75 10.67 3.90 11.96
N SER A 76 10.75 5.22 12.14
CA SER A 76 10.47 6.22 11.08
C SER A 76 11.40 6.07 9.86
N LEU A 77 12.55 5.40 10.00
CA LEU A 77 13.58 5.21 8.98
C LEU A 77 13.64 3.79 8.38
N GLY A 78 12.75 2.88 8.77
CA GLY A 78 12.84 1.44 8.43
C GLY A 78 12.94 1.17 6.93
N HIS A 79 11.95 1.64 6.16
CA HIS A 79 11.80 1.41 4.72
C HIS A 79 12.98 1.89 3.84
N LEU A 80 13.85 2.78 4.32
CA LEU A 80 14.99 3.27 3.54
C LEU A 80 16.06 2.19 3.32
N ILE A 81 16.25 1.31 4.31
CA ILE A 81 17.26 0.25 4.26
C ILE A 81 16.96 -0.76 3.13
N PRO A 82 15.77 -1.40 3.06
CA PRO A 82 15.47 -2.33 1.97
C PRO A 82 15.44 -1.63 0.62
N VAL A 83 15.01 -0.36 0.55
CA VAL A 83 14.98 0.40 -0.70
C VAL A 83 16.38 0.69 -1.24
N THR A 84 17.32 1.09 -0.39
CA THR A 84 18.70 1.35 -0.82
C THR A 84 19.39 0.05 -1.26
N LEU A 85 19.19 -1.05 -0.54
CA LEU A 85 19.65 -2.38 -0.94
C LEU A 85 19.06 -2.82 -2.29
N LEU A 86 17.79 -2.53 -2.54
CA LEU A 86 17.12 -2.82 -3.80
C LEU A 86 17.71 -2.02 -4.98
N ILE A 87 17.98 -0.73 -4.79
CA ILE A 87 18.62 0.10 -5.83
C ILE A 87 20.03 -0.42 -6.11
N MET A 88 20.80 -0.74 -5.06
CA MET A 88 22.15 -1.27 -5.20
C MET A 88 22.17 -2.62 -5.92
N SER A 89 21.25 -3.53 -5.59
CA SER A 89 21.15 -4.84 -6.26
C SER A 89 20.80 -4.68 -7.74
N LEU A 90 19.93 -3.73 -8.07
CA LEU A 90 19.52 -3.45 -9.44
C LEU A 90 20.67 -2.91 -10.29
N ILE A 91 21.40 -1.91 -9.78
CA ILE A 91 22.58 -1.33 -10.46
C ILE A 91 23.63 -2.41 -10.71
N LEU A 92 23.91 -3.23 -9.68
CA LEU A 92 24.87 -4.32 -9.79
C LEU A 92 24.41 -5.39 -10.80
N ALA A 93 23.11 -5.71 -10.83
CA ALA A 93 22.54 -6.67 -11.78
C ALA A 93 22.69 -6.18 -13.23
N ILE A 94 22.41 -4.91 -13.49
CA ILE A 94 22.57 -4.31 -14.82
C ILE A 94 24.04 -4.27 -15.22
N TYR A 95 24.93 -3.99 -14.27
CA TYR A 95 26.37 -3.98 -14.54
C TYR A 95 26.90 -5.38 -14.93
N ILE A 96 26.44 -6.44 -14.26
CA ILE A 96 26.91 -7.82 -14.47
C ILE A 96 26.23 -8.49 -15.67
N PHE A 97 24.90 -8.41 -15.76
CA PHE A 97 24.11 -9.15 -16.75
C PHE A 97 23.67 -8.30 -17.95
N GLY A 98 23.92 -6.99 -17.94
CA GLY A 98 23.57 -6.07 -19.01
C GLY A 98 22.06 -6.07 -19.29
N ALA A 99 21.71 -6.28 -20.57
CA ALA A 99 20.32 -6.24 -21.04
C ALA A 99 19.40 -7.23 -20.30
N LEU A 100 19.89 -8.40 -19.88
CA LEU A 100 19.04 -9.38 -19.18
C LEU A 100 18.48 -8.83 -17.86
N ALA A 101 19.28 -8.05 -17.13
CA ALA A 101 18.84 -7.43 -15.88
C ALA A 101 17.90 -6.24 -16.11
N THR A 102 18.01 -5.52 -17.23
CA THR A 102 17.12 -4.38 -17.52
C THR A 102 15.64 -4.76 -17.59
N TYR A 103 15.30 -5.99 -17.99
CA TYR A 103 13.92 -6.48 -17.99
C TYR A 103 13.32 -6.63 -16.58
N TRP A 104 14.15 -6.81 -15.56
CA TRP A 104 13.69 -6.93 -14.17
C TRP A 104 13.37 -5.58 -13.53
N VAL A 105 13.79 -4.47 -14.14
CA VAL A 105 13.53 -3.12 -13.63
C VAL A 105 12.04 -2.81 -13.63
N PHE A 106 11.28 -3.27 -14.62
CA PHE A 106 9.84 -3.02 -14.75
C PHE A 106 9.01 -3.56 -13.57
N PRO A 107 9.07 -4.85 -13.21
CA PRO A 107 8.34 -5.37 -12.04
C PRO A 107 8.83 -4.75 -10.71
N ILE A 108 10.10 -4.33 -10.64
CA ILE A 108 10.64 -3.64 -9.47
C ILE A 108 10.01 -2.24 -9.32
N ILE A 109 9.92 -1.46 -10.40
CA ILE A 109 9.22 -0.16 -10.41
C ILE A 109 7.78 -0.33 -9.92
N LEU A 110 7.05 -1.32 -10.45
CA LEU A 110 5.70 -1.60 -9.97
C LEU A 110 5.68 -1.88 -8.46
N SER A 111 6.51 -2.84 -8.02
CA SER A 111 6.61 -3.21 -6.60
C SER A 111 6.86 -1.99 -5.70
N VAL A 112 7.78 -1.10 -6.08
CA VAL A 112 8.10 0.13 -5.34
C VAL A 112 6.88 1.06 -5.23
N VAL A 113 6.12 1.25 -6.32
CA VAL A 113 4.91 2.09 -6.30
C VAL A 113 3.81 1.50 -5.41
N PHE A 114 3.69 0.16 -5.36
CA PHE A 114 2.73 -0.51 -4.49
C PHE A 114 3.16 -0.52 -3.01
N LEU A 115 4.47 -0.57 -2.75
CA LEU A 115 5.03 -0.73 -1.40
C LEU A 115 5.11 0.58 -0.63
N LEU A 116 5.48 1.67 -1.31
CA LEU A 116 5.81 2.94 -0.67
C LEU A 116 4.66 3.96 -0.75
N PRO A 117 4.59 4.89 0.22
CA PRO A 117 3.75 6.08 0.10
C PRO A 117 4.07 6.85 -1.18
N GLN A 118 3.05 7.45 -1.80
CA GLN A 118 3.13 8.08 -3.12
C GLN A 118 4.27 9.10 -3.27
N THR A 119 4.57 9.88 -2.23
CA THR A 119 5.66 10.87 -2.24
C THR A 119 7.04 10.22 -2.26
N GLN A 120 7.23 9.16 -1.48
CA GLN A 120 8.49 8.41 -1.43
C GLN A 120 8.69 7.57 -2.69
N ALA A 121 7.62 6.95 -3.19
CA ALA A 121 7.65 6.15 -4.42
C ALA A 121 8.16 6.96 -5.63
N LEU A 122 7.78 8.25 -5.73
CA LEU A 122 8.28 9.12 -6.80
C LEU A 122 9.80 9.34 -6.73
N VAL A 123 10.32 9.64 -5.53
CA VAL A 123 11.76 9.86 -5.32
C VAL A 123 12.55 8.59 -5.64
N VAL A 124 12.09 7.45 -5.12
CA VAL A 124 12.75 6.15 -5.31
C VAL A 124 12.72 5.73 -6.79
N ASN A 125 11.58 5.87 -7.47
CA ASN A 125 11.51 5.54 -8.90
C ASN A 125 12.38 6.44 -9.77
N THR A 126 12.49 7.72 -9.42
CA THR A 126 13.41 8.63 -10.10
C THR A 126 14.85 8.18 -9.92
N ALA A 127 15.24 7.78 -8.71
CA ALA A 127 16.56 7.21 -8.43
C ALA A 127 16.81 5.90 -9.18
N ILE A 128 15.81 5.01 -9.27
CA ILE A 128 15.88 3.76 -10.04
C ILE A 128 16.09 4.05 -11.53
N ILE A 129 15.33 4.98 -12.11
CA ILE A 129 15.45 5.35 -13.53
C ILE A 129 16.85 5.90 -13.80
N LEU A 130 17.33 6.85 -12.99
CA LEU A 130 18.66 7.45 -13.17
C LEU A 130 19.78 6.42 -12.97
N GLY A 131 19.71 5.63 -11.90
CA GLY A 131 20.70 4.60 -11.59
C GLY A 131 20.76 3.50 -12.64
N SER A 132 19.60 3.01 -13.10
CA SER A 132 19.51 1.98 -14.13
C SER A 132 19.98 2.51 -15.49
N SER A 133 19.67 3.76 -15.82
CA SER A 133 20.15 4.41 -17.05
C SER A 133 21.66 4.53 -17.05
N ALA A 134 22.25 4.99 -15.95
CA ALA A 134 23.70 5.12 -15.80
C ALA A 134 24.41 3.76 -15.88
N ALA A 135 23.87 2.73 -15.22
CA ALA A 135 24.41 1.37 -15.25
C ALA A 135 24.28 0.70 -16.63
N ALA A 136 23.31 1.12 -17.45
CA ALA A 136 23.09 0.58 -18.79
C ALA A 136 24.03 1.19 -19.86
N ILE A 137 24.58 2.39 -19.65
CA ILE A 137 25.52 3.05 -20.58
C ILE A 137 26.67 2.15 -21.06
N PRO A 138 27.41 1.44 -20.20
CA PRO A 138 28.52 0.60 -20.64
C PRO A 138 28.09 -0.67 -21.40
N ASN A 139 26.84 -1.09 -21.24
CA ASN A 139 26.37 -2.41 -21.71
C ASN A 139 25.44 -2.32 -22.94
N LEU A 140 24.85 -1.16 -23.22
CA LEU A 140 23.82 -0.98 -24.26
C LEU A 140 24.18 0.17 -25.21
N GLU A 141 23.74 0.04 -26.47
CA GLU A 141 23.82 1.13 -27.44
C GLU A 141 22.89 2.30 -27.04
N VAL A 142 23.31 3.52 -27.36
CA VAL A 142 22.58 4.76 -27.04
C VAL A 142 21.13 4.75 -27.57
N SER A 143 20.91 4.18 -28.76
CA SER A 143 19.58 4.02 -29.36
C SER A 143 18.65 3.14 -28.49
N VAL A 144 19.19 2.07 -27.92
CA VAL A 144 18.44 1.15 -27.05
C VAL A 144 18.19 1.79 -25.69
N ILE A 145 19.18 2.52 -25.14
CA ILE A 145 19.03 3.24 -23.87
C ILE A 145 17.90 4.26 -23.94
N GLY A 146 17.80 5.05 -25.01
CA GLY A 146 16.71 6.03 -25.17
C GLY A 146 15.31 5.37 -25.11
N ARG A 147 15.16 4.22 -25.79
CA ARG A 147 13.92 3.43 -25.73
C ARG A 147 13.66 2.86 -24.34
N PHE A 148 14.69 2.34 -23.69
CA PHE A 148 14.60 1.79 -22.34
C PHE A 148 14.18 2.83 -21.30
N VAL A 149 14.80 4.02 -21.31
CA VAL A 149 14.44 5.12 -20.41
C VAL A 149 13.01 5.60 -20.65
N THR A 150 12.62 5.74 -21.91
CA THR A 150 11.25 6.15 -22.28
C THR A 150 10.23 5.12 -21.79
N ALA A 151 10.50 3.82 -22.00
CA ALA A 151 9.65 2.75 -21.53
C ALA A 151 9.52 2.74 -20.00
N MET A 152 10.64 2.83 -19.27
CA MET A 152 10.63 2.90 -17.80
C MET A 152 9.82 4.10 -17.30
N PHE A 153 9.98 5.27 -17.92
CA PHE A 153 9.25 6.46 -17.55
C PHE A 153 7.74 6.28 -17.73
N ILE A 154 7.31 5.78 -18.89
CA ILE A 154 5.89 5.47 -19.17
C ILE A 154 5.36 4.45 -18.16
N THR A 155 6.11 3.37 -17.90
CA THR A 155 5.72 2.35 -16.92
C THR A 155 5.56 2.95 -15.52
N ALA A 156 6.49 3.81 -15.08
CA ALA A 156 6.40 4.48 -13.79
C ALA A 156 5.15 5.36 -13.70
N VAL A 157 4.87 6.17 -14.73
CA VAL A 157 3.67 7.02 -14.78
C VAL A 157 2.40 6.18 -14.72
N VAL A 158 2.30 5.15 -15.57
CA VAL A 158 1.14 4.25 -15.60
C VAL A 158 0.95 3.53 -14.27
N ALA A 159 2.03 3.04 -13.64
CA ALA A 159 1.95 2.40 -12.33
C ALA A 159 1.40 3.34 -11.25
N HIS A 160 1.83 4.61 -11.22
CA HIS A 160 1.30 5.58 -10.27
C HIS A 160 -0.19 5.87 -10.50
N ILE A 161 -0.64 5.97 -11.76
CA ILE A 161 -2.06 6.14 -12.10
C ILE A 161 -2.85 4.91 -11.67
N LEU A 162 -2.37 3.71 -11.99
CA LEU A 162 -3.01 2.44 -11.62
C LEU A 162 -3.17 2.31 -10.11
N VAL A 163 -2.13 2.60 -9.32
CA VAL A 163 -2.22 2.52 -7.85
C VAL A 163 -3.22 3.52 -7.30
N ARG A 164 -3.28 4.75 -7.84
CA ARG A 164 -4.33 5.72 -7.45
C ARG A 164 -5.73 5.20 -7.80
N GLY A 165 -5.90 4.65 -9.00
CA GLY A 165 -7.15 4.05 -9.44
C GLY A 165 -7.59 2.86 -8.56
N ILE A 166 -6.66 1.97 -8.21
CA ILE A 166 -6.92 0.84 -7.31
C ILE A 166 -7.38 1.33 -5.94
N ARG A 167 -6.72 2.36 -5.38
CA ARG A 167 -7.11 2.93 -4.08
C ARG A 167 -8.49 3.55 -4.13
N LEU A 168 -8.82 4.27 -5.20
CA LEU A 168 -10.15 4.85 -5.42
C LEU A 168 -11.21 3.74 -5.55
N LEU A 169 -10.95 2.73 -6.40
CA LEU A 169 -11.88 1.63 -6.62
C LEU A 169 -12.10 0.80 -5.34
N GLN A 170 -11.06 0.56 -4.55
CA GLN A 170 -11.18 -0.09 -3.24
C GLN A 170 -12.02 0.76 -2.27
N SER A 171 -11.86 2.08 -2.28
CA SER A 171 -12.66 2.97 -1.44
C SER A 171 -14.14 2.98 -1.85
N GLU A 172 -14.42 2.91 -3.16
CA GLU A 172 -15.76 2.89 -3.73
C GLU A 172 -16.45 1.54 -3.53
N LEU A 173 -15.76 0.42 -3.78
CA LEU A 173 -16.27 -0.92 -3.44
C LEU A 173 -16.58 -1.01 -1.95
N ARG A 174 -15.74 -0.39 -1.10
CA ARG A 174 -15.99 -0.37 0.34
C ARG A 174 -17.22 0.48 0.66
N TYR A 175 -17.37 1.64 0.04
CA TYR A 175 -18.56 2.49 0.19
C TYR A 175 -19.85 1.75 -0.22
N LEU A 176 -19.84 1.08 -1.38
CA LEU A 176 -20.95 0.28 -1.90
C LEU A 176 -21.19 -1.02 -1.13
N SER A 177 -20.16 -1.62 -0.53
CA SER A 177 -20.31 -2.76 0.37
C SER A 177 -20.85 -2.34 1.74
N THR A 178 -20.81 -1.05 2.07
CA THR A 178 -21.22 -0.52 3.37
C THR A 178 -22.66 0.02 3.33
N ARG A 179 -23.16 0.37 2.13
CA ARG A 179 -24.53 0.85 1.90
C ARG A 179 -25.20 0.01 0.83
N ASP A 180 -26.41 -0.47 1.10
CA ASP A 180 -27.19 -1.18 0.10
C ASP A 180 -27.54 -0.23 -1.06
N PRO A 181 -27.05 -0.48 -2.29
CA PRO A 181 -27.22 0.44 -3.42
C PRO A 181 -28.70 0.59 -3.84
N LEU A 182 -29.59 -0.31 -3.42
CA LEU A 182 -31.00 -0.25 -3.77
C LEU A 182 -31.85 0.63 -2.82
N THR A 183 -31.36 0.88 -1.60
CA THR A 183 -32.16 1.57 -0.56
C THR A 183 -31.43 2.69 0.17
N GLY A 184 -30.11 2.83 -0.03
CA GLY A 184 -29.28 3.80 0.71
C GLY A 184 -29.14 3.48 2.21
N ALA A 185 -29.74 2.38 2.67
CA ALA A 185 -29.69 1.95 4.05
C ALA A 185 -28.33 1.29 4.38
N LEU A 186 -27.94 1.39 5.66
CA LEU A 186 -26.74 0.76 6.22
C LEU A 186 -26.79 -0.76 6.01
N ASN A 187 -25.64 -1.34 5.64
CA ASN A 187 -25.53 -2.79 5.48
C ASN A 187 -25.87 -3.51 6.81
N ARG A 188 -26.51 -4.68 6.75
CA ARG A 188 -27.03 -5.43 7.91
C ARG A 188 -25.99 -5.64 9.01
N HIS A 189 -24.73 -5.83 8.60
CA HIS A 189 -23.60 -6.02 9.50
C HIS A 189 -23.23 -4.75 10.32
N GLN A 190 -23.55 -3.56 9.80
CA GLN A 190 -23.37 -2.29 10.49
C GLN A 190 -24.57 -1.93 11.37
N LEU A 191 -25.76 -2.38 11.01
CA LEU A 191 -26.94 -2.25 11.87
C LEU A 191 -26.72 -3.03 13.18
N ASP A 192 -26.18 -4.24 13.11
CA ASP A 192 -25.91 -5.06 14.30
C ASP A 192 -24.85 -4.41 15.22
N THR A 193 -23.79 -3.84 14.66
CA THR A 193 -22.74 -3.16 15.46
C THR A 193 -23.21 -1.81 16.03
N LEU A 194 -24.08 -1.07 15.32
CA LEU A 194 -24.72 0.14 15.85
C LEU A 194 -25.75 -0.19 16.94
N LEU A 195 -26.50 -1.29 16.80
CA LEU A 195 -27.43 -1.77 17.84
C LEU A 195 -26.67 -2.26 19.08
N GLU A 196 -25.57 -2.95 18.89
CA GLU A 196 -24.74 -3.46 20.00
C GLU A 196 -24.03 -2.31 20.74
N SER A 197 -23.50 -1.33 20.02
CA SER A 197 -22.94 -0.11 20.63
C SER A 197 -24.00 0.75 21.32
N ALA A 198 -25.22 0.86 20.77
CA ALA A 198 -26.34 1.52 21.43
C ALA A 198 -26.80 0.77 22.70
N ARG A 199 -26.77 -0.57 22.68
CA ARG A 199 -27.07 -1.43 23.84
C ARG A 199 -26.02 -1.28 24.94
N LEU A 200 -24.74 -1.17 24.58
CA LEU A 200 -23.65 -0.94 25.53
C LEU A 200 -23.65 0.50 26.08
N ALA A 201 -24.07 1.48 25.28
CA ALA A 201 -24.26 2.86 25.72
C ALA A 201 -25.51 3.05 26.60
N SER A 202 -26.49 2.14 26.51
CA SER A 202 -27.65 2.14 27.40
C SER A 202 -27.31 1.51 28.77
N LYS A 203 -27.28 2.35 29.82
CA LYS A 203 -27.20 1.89 31.22
C LYS A 203 -28.32 0.88 31.51
N PRO A 204 -28.11 -0.13 32.40
CA PRO A 204 -28.93 -1.33 32.49
C PRO A 204 -30.23 -1.12 33.29
N SER A 205 -31.03 -0.10 32.98
CA SER A 205 -32.24 0.21 33.76
C SER A 205 -33.54 0.33 32.99
N LYS A 206 -33.60 0.14 31.67
CA LYS A 206 -34.88 -0.06 30.96
C LYS A 206 -34.75 -1.06 29.81
N PRO A 207 -35.68 -2.02 29.69
CA PRO A 207 -35.76 -2.88 28.51
C PRO A 207 -36.13 -1.99 27.32
N VAL A 208 -35.18 -1.75 26.42
CA VAL A 208 -35.43 -1.00 25.19
C VAL A 208 -36.03 -1.96 24.17
N SER A 209 -37.34 -1.85 23.95
CA SER A 209 -38.01 -2.59 22.88
C SER A 209 -37.50 -2.14 21.50
N PRO A 210 -37.19 -3.07 20.57
CA PRO A 210 -36.61 -2.74 19.26
C PRO A 210 -37.50 -1.83 18.38
N LEU A 211 -38.80 -1.76 18.69
CA LEU A 211 -39.78 -0.88 18.03
C LEU A 211 -39.62 0.63 18.36
N LEU A 212 -38.98 0.97 19.49
CA LEU A 212 -38.69 2.36 19.86
C LEU A 212 -37.39 2.89 19.24
N ILE A 213 -36.50 1.99 18.82
CA ILE A 213 -35.24 2.35 18.17
C ILE A 213 -35.48 2.78 16.72
N SER A 214 -36.38 2.11 16.00
CA SER A 214 -36.71 2.49 14.61
C SER A 214 -37.43 3.84 14.52
N THR A 215 -38.33 4.13 15.46
CA THR A 215 -39.08 5.40 15.48
C THR A 215 -38.22 6.59 15.89
N SER A 216 -37.27 6.42 16.82
CA SER A 216 -36.33 7.47 17.20
C SER A 216 -35.28 7.76 16.13
N LEU A 217 -34.78 6.74 15.42
CA LEU A 217 -33.86 6.92 14.28
C LEU A 217 -34.53 7.60 13.09
N ASN A 218 -35.76 7.22 12.74
CA ASN A 218 -36.50 7.86 11.66
C ASN A 218 -36.72 9.36 11.95
N ARG A 219 -37.09 9.70 13.19
CA ARG A 219 -37.29 11.10 13.61
C ARG A 219 -36.00 11.91 13.60
N SER A 220 -34.86 11.29 13.90
CA SER A 220 -33.55 11.94 13.80
C SER A 220 -33.11 12.17 12.35
N MET A 221 -33.46 11.26 11.43
CA MET A 221 -33.17 11.41 10.00
C MET A 221 -34.03 12.50 9.36
N THR A 222 -35.33 12.57 9.68
CA THR A 222 -36.22 13.66 9.19
C THR A 222 -35.74 15.05 9.65
N ASN A 223 -35.17 15.16 10.85
CA ASN A 223 -34.64 16.42 11.36
C ASN A 223 -33.29 16.80 10.72
N MET A 224 -32.50 15.82 10.27
CA MET A 224 -31.27 16.06 9.49
C MET A 224 -31.59 16.48 8.04
N ASP A 225 -32.63 15.91 7.43
CA ASP A 225 -33.05 16.30 6.08
C ASP A 225 -33.64 17.72 6.05
N MET A 226 -34.37 18.14 7.09
CA MET A 226 -34.85 19.53 7.22
C MET A 226 -33.74 20.56 7.46
N THR A 227 -32.59 20.16 8.01
CA THR A 227 -31.44 21.06 8.21
C THR A 227 -30.52 21.14 7.00
N LEU A 228 -30.54 20.14 6.11
CA LEU A 228 -29.83 20.14 4.83
C LEU A 228 -30.64 20.75 3.68
N GLY A 229 -31.97 20.84 3.78
CA GLY A 229 -32.84 21.50 2.79
C GLY A 229 -32.96 23.03 2.92
N MET A 230 -32.28 23.66 3.89
CA MET A 230 -32.26 25.11 4.09
C MET A 230 -30.85 25.72 3.93
N LYS A 231 -30.06 25.22 2.97
CA LYS A 231 -28.84 25.89 2.49
C LYS A 231 -28.64 25.69 1.00
#